data_AF-A0A972ELY9-F1
#
_entry.id   AF-A0A972ELY9-F1
#
_cell.length_a   1.000
_cell.length_b   1.000
_cell.length_c   1.000
_cell.angle_alpha   90.00
_cell.angle_beta   90.00
_cell.angle_gamma   90.00
#
_symmetry.space_group_name_H-M   'P 1'
#
loop_
_entity.id
_entity.type
_entity.pdbx_description
1 polymer ?
#
loop_
_entity_poly.entity_id
_entity_poly.type
_entity_poly.pdbx_seq_one_letter_code
_entity_poly.pdbx_strand_id
1 'polypeptide(L)'
;MNKPVPSSFWKIVFDGDHNEISQATNSQVNSLEEAQAFTPEGAYTTFRTYERFKVLNLSHHFDRLENTVSLAGGKIIIQREALKRILVGFLSHFGAGESRVRISIDLTLHPYDFYVALEPLKVPSADEFKDGVMVSTESATRENPQAKLNHFLSIAAEIREQHDANCEEVIMMNETGELREGLSSNFFAIKDGQVFTAEEGVLFGTTRAFVIDLINKLEIPLVRQPLKLADLAEVKEAFITSTSRSILPIRTIDSNALPKPVPGLVTKKLMKRFDADLADALEDLRN
;
A
#
# COMPACT_ATOMS: atom_id res chain seq x y z
N MET A 1 23.21 -28.75 6.57
CA MET A 1 21.78 -28.96 6.85
C MET A 1 21.06 -27.68 6.47
N ASN A 2 20.17 -27.71 5.48
CA ASN A 2 19.31 -26.56 5.19
C ASN A 2 18.44 -26.34 6.43
N LYS A 3 18.55 -25.16 7.06
CA LYS A 3 17.59 -24.76 8.08
C LYS A 3 16.20 -24.81 7.45
N PRO A 4 15.17 -25.35 8.13
CA PRO A 4 13.81 -25.27 7.63
C PRO A 4 13.50 -23.80 7.34
N VAL A 5 12.96 -23.53 6.15
CA VAL A 5 12.49 -22.21 5.78
C VAL A 5 11.31 -21.89 6.70
N PRO A 6 11.32 -20.77 7.44
CA PRO A 6 10.27 -20.48 8.39
C PRO A 6 8.93 -20.29 7.68
N SER A 7 7.83 -20.66 8.34
CA SER A 7 6.48 -20.42 7.84
C SER A 7 6.29 -18.93 7.54
N SER A 8 5.48 -18.63 6.53
CA SER A 8 5.24 -17.29 6.00
C SER A 8 3.76 -16.99 5.81
N PHE A 9 2.87 -17.96 6.09
CA PHE A 9 1.43 -17.80 6.03
C PHE A 9 0.75 -18.46 7.23
N TRP A 10 -0.21 -17.77 7.80
CA TRP A 10 -0.98 -18.23 8.94
C TRP A 10 -2.47 -17.93 8.75
N LYS A 11 -3.31 -18.92 9.03
CA LYS A 11 -4.73 -18.71 9.32
C LYS A 11 -4.90 -18.64 10.84
N ILE A 12 -5.61 -17.62 11.31
CA ILE A 12 -5.91 -17.39 12.73
C ILE A 12 -7.43 -17.36 12.87
N VAL A 13 -7.93 -18.26 13.71
CA VAL A 13 -9.33 -18.31 14.16
C VAL A 13 -9.33 -17.79 15.59
N PHE A 14 -10.25 -16.87 15.88
CA PHE A 14 -10.48 -16.39 17.23
C PHE A 14 -11.73 -17.06 17.83
N ASP A 15 -11.74 -17.29 19.14
CA ASP A 15 -12.92 -17.77 19.87
C ASP A 15 -13.90 -16.63 20.15
N GLY A 16 -15.20 -16.96 20.16
CA GLY A 16 -16.30 -16.08 20.59
C GLY A 16 -16.14 -14.62 20.16
N ASP A 17 -16.03 -13.71 21.14
CA ASP A 17 -15.89 -12.25 20.99
C ASP A 17 -14.58 -11.78 20.31
N HIS A 18 -13.87 -12.68 19.62
CA HIS A 18 -12.61 -12.44 18.92
C HIS A 18 -11.42 -12.05 19.83
N ASN A 19 -11.45 -12.46 21.11
CA ASN A 19 -10.46 -12.05 22.12
C ASN A 19 -9.28 -13.00 22.28
N GLU A 20 -9.48 -14.29 22.02
CA GLU A 20 -8.46 -15.33 22.19
C GLU A 20 -8.34 -16.15 20.91
N ILE A 21 -7.13 -16.58 20.56
CA ILE A 21 -6.92 -17.47 19.42
C ILE A 21 -7.46 -18.85 19.79
N SER A 22 -8.47 -19.32 19.08
CA SER A 22 -8.95 -20.69 19.20
C SER A 22 -8.09 -21.66 18.38
N GLN A 23 -7.63 -21.22 17.20
CA GLN A 23 -6.80 -22.03 16.31
C GLN A 23 -5.86 -21.16 15.48
N ALA A 24 -4.60 -21.58 15.35
CA ALA A 24 -3.68 -21.03 14.37
C ALA A 24 -3.01 -22.16 13.57
N THR A 25 -3.15 -22.12 12.26
CA THR A 25 -2.49 -23.08 11.35
C THR A 25 -1.54 -22.33 10.44
N ASN A 26 -0.33 -22.86 10.28
CA ASN A 26 0.67 -22.28 9.39
C ASN A 26 0.85 -23.13 8.13
N SER A 27 1.26 -22.45 7.07
CA SER A 27 1.81 -23.09 5.88
C SER A 27 2.99 -22.27 5.38
N GLN A 28 3.76 -22.89 4.48
CA GLN A 28 4.82 -22.20 3.77
C GLN A 28 4.28 -21.73 2.42
N VAL A 29 4.49 -20.45 2.12
CA VAL A 29 4.27 -19.84 0.80
C VAL A 29 5.49 -18.99 0.45
N ASN A 30 5.79 -18.82 -0.84
CA ASN A 30 6.99 -18.13 -1.30
C ASN A 30 6.77 -16.62 -1.50
N SER A 31 5.52 -16.17 -1.59
CA SER A 31 5.16 -14.76 -1.77
C SER A 31 3.76 -14.44 -1.25
N LEU A 32 3.47 -13.14 -1.10
CA LEU A 32 2.10 -12.65 -0.85
C LEU A 32 1.14 -12.93 -2.01
N GLU A 33 1.65 -13.16 -3.21
CA GLU A 33 0.85 -13.55 -4.38
C GLU A 33 0.42 -15.02 -4.26
N GLU A 34 1.34 -15.92 -3.91
CA GLU A 34 1.01 -17.33 -3.64
C GLU A 34 0.03 -17.44 -2.47
N ALA A 35 0.22 -16.65 -1.42
CA ALA A 35 -0.70 -16.58 -0.27
C ALA A 35 -2.14 -16.22 -0.67
N GLN A 36 -2.33 -15.43 -1.73
CA GLN A 36 -3.65 -14.99 -2.18
C GLN A 36 -4.51 -16.18 -2.65
N ALA A 37 -3.90 -17.22 -3.25
CA ALA A 37 -4.62 -18.41 -3.71
C ALA A 37 -5.26 -19.21 -2.55
N PHE A 38 -4.76 -19.03 -1.33
CA PHE A 38 -5.27 -19.67 -0.11
C PHE A 38 -6.09 -18.73 0.77
N THR A 39 -6.25 -17.48 0.36
CA THR A 39 -6.94 -16.45 1.13
C THR A 39 -8.35 -16.25 0.55
N PRO A 40 -9.42 -16.52 1.32
CA PRO A 40 -10.79 -16.28 0.87
C PRO A 40 -11.05 -14.80 0.55
N GLU A 41 -12.14 -14.53 -0.18
CA GLU A 41 -12.55 -13.16 -0.49
C GLU A 41 -12.89 -12.37 0.77
N GLY A 42 -12.41 -11.12 0.82
CA GLY A 42 -12.60 -10.26 1.97
C GLY A 42 -11.73 -9.01 2.02
N ALA A 43 -11.65 -8.43 3.21
CA ALA A 43 -10.93 -7.19 3.47
C ALA A 43 -9.44 -7.46 3.68
N TYR A 44 -8.55 -6.58 3.23
CA TYR A 44 -7.13 -6.69 3.55
C TYR A 44 -6.44 -5.35 3.78
N THR A 45 -5.33 -5.40 4.51
CA THR A 45 -4.38 -4.30 4.64
C THR A 45 -2.98 -4.83 4.41
N THR A 46 -2.08 -3.97 3.95
CA THR A 46 -0.67 -4.33 3.76
C THR A 46 0.20 -3.22 4.30
N PHE A 47 1.19 -3.61 5.10
CA PHE A 47 2.22 -2.71 5.59
C PHE A 47 3.61 -3.31 5.48
N ARG A 48 4.63 -2.46 5.65
CA ARG A 48 6.02 -2.88 5.80
C ARG A 48 6.43 -2.69 7.25
N THR A 49 7.45 -3.43 7.68
CA THR A 49 8.13 -3.15 8.94
C THR A 49 9.37 -2.30 8.74
N TYR A 50 9.68 -1.53 9.76
CA TYR A 50 10.92 -0.79 9.99
C TYR A 50 11.52 -1.31 11.29
N GLU A 51 12.85 -1.41 11.36
CA GLU A 51 13.52 -1.96 12.55
C GLU A 51 12.86 -3.28 13.03
N ARG A 52 12.44 -4.09 12.06
CA ARG A 52 11.71 -5.37 12.20
C ARG A 52 10.28 -5.29 12.77
N PHE A 53 9.99 -4.40 13.72
CA PHE A 53 8.71 -4.40 14.47
C PHE A 53 7.93 -3.09 14.44
N LYS A 54 8.49 -2.03 13.85
CA LYS A 54 7.80 -0.74 13.76
C LYS A 54 7.07 -0.62 12.43
N VAL A 55 5.95 0.10 12.42
CA VAL A 55 5.11 0.29 11.23
C VAL A 55 4.65 1.74 11.17
N LEU A 56 4.75 2.35 9.99
CA LEU A 56 4.23 3.69 9.77
C LEU A 56 2.71 3.71 9.96
N ASN A 57 2.22 4.46 10.96
CA ASN A 57 0.81 4.60 11.29
C ASN A 57 0.08 3.24 11.39
N LEU A 58 0.60 2.31 12.19
CA LEU A 58 0.01 0.98 12.41
C LEU A 58 -1.47 1.05 12.76
N SER A 59 -1.87 1.98 13.63
CA SER A 59 -3.26 2.13 14.03
C SER A 59 -4.17 2.42 12.83
N HIS A 60 -3.72 3.26 11.90
CA HIS A 60 -4.47 3.55 10.67
C HIS A 60 -4.61 2.31 9.76
N HIS A 61 -3.65 1.37 9.79
CA HIS A 61 -3.78 0.11 9.06
C HIS A 61 -4.91 -0.77 9.62
N PHE A 62 -5.10 -0.78 10.95
CA PHE A 62 -6.19 -1.49 11.62
C PHE A 62 -7.53 -0.77 11.41
N ASP A 63 -7.56 0.56 11.59
CA ASP A 63 -8.77 1.38 11.34
C ASP A 63 -9.28 1.16 9.91
N ARG A 64 -8.38 1.16 8.92
CA ARG A 64 -8.75 0.91 7.52
C ARG A 64 -9.27 -0.50 7.29
N LEU A 65 -8.74 -1.49 7.99
CA LEU A 65 -9.19 -2.87 7.87
C LEU A 65 -10.62 -3.00 8.43
N GLU A 66 -10.89 -2.46 9.62
CA GLU A 66 -12.24 -2.36 10.21
C GLU A 66 -13.21 -1.60 9.30
N ASN A 67 -12.78 -0.45 8.76
CA ASN A 67 -13.59 0.35 7.83
C ASN A 67 -13.87 -0.40 6.53
N THR A 68 -12.91 -1.15 5.99
CA THR A 68 -13.13 -1.97 4.78
C THR A 68 -14.19 -3.05 5.03
N VAL A 69 -14.16 -3.71 6.19
CA VAL A 69 -15.20 -4.65 6.60
C VAL A 69 -16.56 -3.96 6.70
N SER A 70 -16.61 -2.75 7.29
CA SER A 70 -17.84 -1.96 7.37
C SER A 70 -18.39 -1.55 6.00
N LEU A 71 -17.53 -1.13 5.07
CA LEU A 71 -17.90 -0.77 3.71
C LEU A 71 -18.38 -1.99 2.90
N ALA A 72 -18.00 -3.20 3.30
CA ALA A 72 -18.49 -4.46 2.76
C ALA A 72 -19.76 -4.99 3.47
N GLY A 73 -20.33 -4.21 4.40
CA GLY A 73 -21.56 -4.56 5.14
C GLY A 73 -21.35 -5.43 6.39
N GLY A 74 -20.10 -5.73 6.75
CA GLY A 74 -19.76 -6.43 7.98
C GLY A 74 -19.56 -5.48 9.16
N LYS A 75 -19.26 -6.04 10.34
CA LYS A 75 -18.84 -5.25 11.50
C LYS A 75 -17.84 -6.04 12.32
N ILE A 76 -16.67 -5.46 12.56
CA ILE A 76 -15.64 -6.05 13.42
C ILE A 76 -14.98 -4.94 14.25
N ILE A 77 -14.53 -5.31 15.45
CA ILE A 77 -13.59 -4.53 16.25
C ILE A 77 -12.36 -5.40 16.45
N ILE A 78 -11.23 -4.97 15.92
CA ILE A 78 -9.98 -5.72 16.00
C ILE A 78 -9.41 -5.54 17.41
N GLN A 79 -9.12 -6.66 18.07
CA GLN A 79 -8.38 -6.68 19.32
C GLN A 79 -6.90 -6.39 19.06
N ARG A 80 -6.57 -5.10 18.93
CA ARG A 80 -5.25 -4.62 18.46
C ARG A 80 -4.10 -5.22 19.24
N GLU A 81 -4.17 -5.24 20.57
CA GLU A 81 -3.11 -5.77 21.42
C GLU A 81 -2.92 -7.28 21.25
N ALA A 82 -4.00 -8.04 21.09
CA ALA A 82 -3.91 -9.47 20.82
C ALA A 82 -3.27 -9.72 19.44
N LEU A 83 -3.75 -9.03 18.40
CA LEU A 83 -3.22 -9.14 17.04
C LEU A 83 -1.74 -8.73 16.97
N LYS A 84 -1.36 -7.63 17.62
CA LYS A 84 0.02 -7.16 17.72
C LYS A 84 0.95 -8.22 18.33
N ARG A 85 0.58 -8.82 19.47
CA ARG A 85 1.36 -9.92 20.09
C ARG A 85 1.56 -11.09 19.14
N ILE A 86 0.54 -11.45 18.37
CA ILE A 86 0.60 -12.53 17.37
C ILE A 86 1.57 -12.17 16.24
N LEU A 87 1.43 -10.96 15.68
CA LEU A 87 2.30 -10.46 14.61
C LEU A 87 3.76 -10.40 15.03
N VAL A 88 4.06 -10.00 16.28
CA VAL A 88 5.42 -10.05 16.85
C VAL A 88 5.94 -11.48 16.86
N GLY A 89 5.12 -12.46 17.26
CA GLY A 89 5.47 -13.87 17.20
C GLY A 89 5.79 -14.35 15.77
N PHE A 90 4.95 -13.99 14.80
CA PHE A 90 5.14 -14.37 13.39
C PHE A 90 6.39 -13.74 12.78
N LEU A 91 6.62 -12.44 12.99
CA LEU A 91 7.84 -11.74 12.54
C LEU A 91 9.10 -12.28 13.24
N SER A 92 8.97 -12.69 14.50
CA SER A 92 10.07 -13.31 15.25
C SER A 92 10.46 -14.65 14.65
N HIS A 93 9.47 -15.49 14.32
CA HIS A 93 9.65 -16.79 13.68
C HIS A 93 10.14 -16.68 12.23
N PHE A 94 9.56 -15.77 11.45
CA PHE A 94 9.93 -15.55 10.04
C PHE A 94 11.39 -15.13 9.88
N GLY A 95 11.93 -14.39 10.85
CA GLY A 95 13.37 -14.17 10.98
C GLY A 95 14.02 -13.32 9.89
N ALA A 96 13.22 -12.71 9.00
CA ALA A 96 13.70 -11.68 8.08
C ALA A 96 13.98 -10.36 8.81
N GLY A 97 14.70 -9.45 8.13
CA GLY A 97 14.88 -8.06 8.59
C GLY A 97 13.57 -7.27 8.46
N GLU A 98 13.51 -6.35 7.51
CA GLU A 98 12.25 -5.70 7.15
C GLU A 98 11.38 -6.64 6.32
N SER A 99 10.08 -6.65 6.63
CA SER A 99 9.10 -7.55 6.02
C SER A 99 7.95 -6.76 5.46
N ARG A 100 7.34 -7.27 4.39
CA ARG A 100 6.01 -6.85 3.95
C ARG A 100 4.99 -7.80 4.54
N VAL A 101 4.01 -7.25 5.24
CA VAL A 101 2.98 -7.96 5.99
C VAL A 101 1.63 -7.67 5.36
N ARG A 102 0.89 -8.72 4.99
CA ARG A 102 -0.52 -8.62 4.61
C ARG A 102 -1.37 -9.27 5.68
N ILE A 103 -2.42 -8.58 6.11
CA ILE A 103 -3.46 -9.11 6.97
C ILE A 103 -4.76 -9.06 6.17
N SER A 104 -5.43 -10.19 6.06
CA SER A 104 -6.73 -10.32 5.41
C SER A 104 -7.77 -10.85 6.40
N ILE A 105 -9.02 -10.43 6.24
CA ILE A 105 -10.18 -10.90 6.99
C ILE A 105 -11.14 -11.51 5.99
N ASP A 106 -11.47 -12.78 6.17
CA ASP A 106 -12.45 -13.48 5.35
C ASP A 106 -13.86 -12.92 5.59
N LEU A 107 -14.59 -12.63 4.52
CA LEU A 107 -15.98 -12.15 4.57
C LEU A 107 -16.97 -13.15 3.94
N THR A 108 -16.51 -14.36 3.64
CA THR A 108 -17.23 -15.35 2.85
C THR A 108 -17.27 -16.73 3.52
N LEU A 109 -16.20 -17.52 3.45
CA LEU A 109 -16.21 -18.96 3.79
C LEU A 109 -16.28 -19.18 5.30
N HIS A 110 -15.44 -18.46 6.03
CA HIS A 110 -15.35 -18.43 7.48
C HIS A 110 -15.26 -16.98 7.94
N PRO A 111 -16.41 -16.27 7.96
CA PRO A 111 -16.43 -14.84 8.24
C PRO A 111 -15.66 -14.48 9.51
N TYR A 112 -14.79 -13.47 9.38
CA TYR A 112 -13.93 -12.91 10.41
C TYR A 112 -12.70 -13.74 10.81
N ASP A 113 -12.41 -14.86 10.13
CA ASP A 113 -11.09 -15.50 10.22
C ASP A 113 -10.02 -14.59 9.63
N PHE A 114 -8.86 -14.54 10.29
CA PHE A 114 -7.73 -13.73 9.86
C PHE A 114 -6.72 -14.59 9.11
N TYR A 115 -6.13 -14.01 8.07
CA TYR A 115 -5.04 -14.60 7.30
C TYR A 115 -3.88 -13.63 7.29
N VAL A 116 -2.70 -14.08 7.69
CA VAL A 116 -1.48 -13.26 7.72
C VAL A 116 -0.45 -13.87 6.80
N ALA A 117 0.06 -13.07 5.87
CA ALA A 117 1.14 -13.44 4.97
C ALA A 117 2.34 -12.50 5.18
N LEU A 118 3.54 -13.08 5.20
CA LEU A 118 4.81 -12.38 5.32
C LEU A 118 5.70 -12.70 4.12
N GLU A 119 6.36 -11.68 3.59
CA GLU A 119 7.48 -11.84 2.66
C GLU A 119 8.61 -10.87 3.03
N PRO A 120 9.87 -11.14 2.64
CA PRO A 120 10.95 -10.18 2.81
C PRO A 120 10.60 -8.91 2.03
N LEU A 121 10.82 -7.75 2.64
CA LEU A 121 10.52 -6.48 1.98
C LEU A 121 11.43 -6.29 0.76
N LYS A 122 10.82 -6.07 -0.40
CA LYS A 122 11.48 -5.52 -1.59
C LYS A 122 11.12 -4.05 -1.69
N VAL A 123 12.12 -3.19 -1.79
CA VAL A 123 11.98 -1.75 -2.00
C VAL A 123 12.59 -1.37 -3.34
N PRO A 124 12.17 -0.24 -3.95
CA PRO A 124 12.86 0.32 -5.10
C PRO A 124 14.35 0.55 -4.81
N SER A 125 15.16 0.40 -5.84
CA SER A 125 16.60 0.66 -5.83
C SER A 125 16.91 2.14 -5.62
N ALA A 126 18.14 2.43 -5.22
CA ALA A 126 18.62 3.81 -5.07
C ALA A 126 18.53 4.61 -6.39
N ASP A 127 18.76 3.94 -7.52
CA ASP A 127 18.66 4.56 -8.85
C ASP A 127 17.20 4.89 -9.19
N GLU A 128 16.23 4.05 -8.84
CA GLU A 128 14.81 4.36 -9.03
C GLU A 128 14.35 5.56 -8.19
N PHE A 129 14.82 5.68 -6.94
CA PHE A 129 14.55 6.88 -6.14
C PHE A 129 15.25 8.13 -6.67
N LYS A 130 16.43 7.99 -7.28
CA LYS A 130 17.26 9.10 -7.77
C LYS A 130 16.84 9.58 -9.15
N ASP A 131 16.54 8.67 -10.07
CA ASP A 131 16.30 8.94 -11.48
C ASP A 131 14.81 8.85 -11.84
N GLY A 132 13.99 8.26 -10.97
CA GLY A 132 12.56 8.06 -11.14
C GLY A 132 12.21 6.82 -11.95
N VAL A 133 10.96 6.38 -11.83
CA VAL A 133 10.42 5.21 -12.54
C VAL A 133 9.55 5.58 -13.73
N MET A 134 9.34 4.62 -14.62
CA MET A 134 8.34 4.70 -15.68
C MET A 134 7.03 4.11 -15.16
N VAL A 135 5.92 4.75 -15.51
CA VAL A 135 4.57 4.24 -15.26
C VAL A 135 3.76 4.29 -16.55
N SER A 136 2.80 3.39 -16.69
CA SER A 136 1.79 3.46 -17.75
C SER A 136 0.48 4.02 -17.23
N THR A 137 -0.45 4.32 -18.14
CA THR A 137 -1.84 4.59 -17.82
C THR A 137 -2.77 3.50 -18.36
N GLU A 138 -3.88 3.25 -17.67
CA GLU A 138 -4.91 2.30 -18.11
C GLU A 138 -6.31 2.80 -17.75
N SER A 139 -7.28 2.58 -18.64
CA SER A 139 -8.67 2.90 -18.36
C SER A 139 -9.29 1.80 -17.47
N ALA A 140 -9.20 1.99 -16.16
CA ALA A 140 -9.71 1.04 -15.18
C ALA A 140 -10.29 1.78 -13.97
N THR A 141 -11.29 1.19 -13.33
CA THR A 141 -11.85 1.68 -12.07
C THR A 141 -12.05 0.53 -11.11
N ARG A 142 -12.17 0.87 -9.83
CA ARG A 142 -12.43 -0.08 -8.75
C ARG A 142 -13.83 0.12 -8.24
N GLU A 143 -14.56 -0.97 -8.10
CA GLU A 143 -15.78 -0.95 -7.28
C GLU A 143 -15.40 -0.69 -5.82
N ASN A 144 -16.14 0.20 -5.16
CA ASN A 144 -15.89 0.59 -3.78
C ASN A 144 -14.41 0.89 -3.48
N PRO A 145 -13.79 1.90 -4.12
CA PRO A 145 -12.34 2.11 -4.12
C PRO A 145 -11.76 2.38 -2.73
N GLN A 146 -12.59 2.83 -1.78
CA GLN A 146 -12.20 3.02 -0.38
C GLN A 146 -12.09 1.70 0.39
N ALA A 147 -12.84 0.65 -0.01
CA ALA A 147 -12.74 -0.68 0.57
C ALA A 147 -11.58 -1.44 -0.07
N LYS A 148 -10.57 -1.77 0.73
CA LYS A 148 -9.41 -2.53 0.26
C LYS A 148 -9.73 -4.04 0.22
N LEU A 149 -10.53 -4.43 -0.77
CA LEU A 149 -10.95 -5.82 -0.99
C LEU A 149 -9.94 -6.57 -1.85
N ASN A 150 -9.69 -7.83 -1.50
CA ASN A 150 -8.70 -8.66 -2.19
C ASN A 150 -9.13 -9.11 -3.60
N HIS A 151 -10.43 -9.09 -3.92
CA HIS A 151 -10.93 -9.27 -5.29
C HIS A 151 -10.17 -8.46 -6.35
N PHE A 152 -9.82 -7.20 -6.03
CA PHE A 152 -9.09 -6.35 -6.98
C PHE A 152 -7.65 -6.81 -7.25
N LEU A 153 -7.07 -7.68 -6.43
CA LEU A 153 -5.68 -8.11 -6.60
C LEU A 153 -5.46 -8.93 -7.87
N SER A 154 -6.41 -9.80 -8.25
CA SER A 154 -6.32 -10.57 -9.50
C SER A 154 -6.48 -9.65 -10.72
N ILE A 155 -7.47 -8.77 -10.71
CA ILE A 155 -7.68 -7.76 -11.76
C ILE A 155 -6.42 -6.89 -11.93
N ALA A 156 -5.83 -6.45 -10.82
CA ALA A 156 -4.59 -5.68 -10.84
C ALA A 156 -3.39 -6.48 -11.35
N ALA A 157 -3.35 -7.80 -11.17
CA ALA A 157 -2.30 -8.64 -11.75
C ALA A 157 -2.48 -8.77 -13.26
N GLU A 158 -3.70 -9.07 -13.72
CA GLU A 158 -4.05 -9.18 -15.14
C GLU A 158 -3.75 -7.89 -15.91
N ILE A 159 -4.13 -6.73 -15.37
CA ILE A 159 -3.79 -5.43 -15.99
C ILE A 159 -2.27 -5.26 -16.04
N ARG A 160 -1.53 -5.57 -14.96
CA ARG A 160 -0.08 -5.39 -14.94
C ARG A 160 0.63 -6.25 -16.00
N GLU A 161 0.15 -7.45 -16.27
CA GLU A 161 0.72 -8.36 -17.28
C GLU A 161 0.57 -7.85 -18.73
N GLN A 162 -0.37 -6.94 -18.97
CA GLN A 162 -0.60 -6.34 -20.30
C GLN A 162 0.34 -5.17 -20.61
N HIS A 163 1.09 -4.70 -19.62
CA HIS A 163 1.98 -3.54 -19.73
C HIS A 163 3.45 -3.95 -19.75
N ASP A 164 4.31 -3.03 -20.20
CA ASP A 164 5.76 -3.28 -20.29
C ASP A 164 6.35 -3.65 -18.92
N ALA A 165 7.19 -4.68 -18.88
CA ALA A 165 7.81 -5.15 -17.64
C ALA A 165 8.73 -4.10 -16.97
N ASN A 166 9.14 -3.06 -17.71
CA ASN A 166 9.92 -1.93 -17.18
C ASN A 166 9.02 -0.83 -16.56
N CYS A 167 7.70 -0.94 -16.66
CA CYS A 167 6.78 -0.06 -15.95
C CYS A 167 6.65 -0.52 -14.49
N GLU A 168 6.97 0.37 -13.56
CA GLU A 168 6.88 0.10 -12.13
C GLU A 168 5.42 0.03 -11.66
N GLU A 169 4.54 0.81 -12.29
CA GLU A 169 3.13 0.87 -11.93
C GLU A 169 2.28 1.28 -13.14
N VAL A 170 1.01 0.90 -13.09
CA VAL A 170 -0.02 1.38 -14.00
C VAL A 170 -0.96 2.32 -13.24
N ILE A 171 -1.04 3.57 -13.69
CA ILE A 171 -1.94 4.61 -13.16
C ILE A 171 -3.30 4.45 -13.82
N MET A 172 -4.30 4.15 -13.01
CA MET A 172 -5.67 4.03 -13.47
C MET A 172 -6.28 5.41 -13.73
N MET A 173 -7.02 5.51 -14.82
CA MET A 173 -7.83 6.65 -15.17
C MET A 173 -9.28 6.23 -15.46
N ASN A 174 -10.21 7.17 -15.25
CA ASN A 174 -11.60 6.96 -15.65
C ASN A 174 -11.82 7.26 -17.14
N GLU A 175 -13.03 7.01 -17.63
CA GLU A 175 -13.43 7.22 -19.03
C GLU A 175 -13.26 8.68 -19.52
N THR A 176 -13.21 9.64 -18.59
CA THR A 176 -12.99 11.06 -18.91
C THR A 176 -11.51 11.47 -18.92
N GLY A 177 -10.61 10.50 -18.71
CA GLY A 177 -9.16 10.68 -18.70
C GLY A 177 -8.61 11.27 -17.40
N GLU A 178 -9.36 11.27 -16.31
CA GLU A 178 -8.88 11.74 -15.00
C GLU A 178 -7.95 10.70 -14.36
N LEU A 179 -6.71 11.08 -14.08
CA LEU A 179 -5.70 10.26 -13.41
C LEU A 179 -6.04 10.11 -11.93
N ARG A 180 -6.28 8.87 -11.48
CA ARG A 180 -6.79 8.57 -10.13
C ARG A 180 -5.68 8.02 -9.23
N GLU A 181 -5.49 6.71 -9.23
CA GLU A 181 -4.50 6.00 -8.41
C GLU A 181 -3.82 4.91 -9.23
N GLY A 182 -2.69 4.37 -8.75
CA GLY A 182 -2.09 3.19 -9.35
C GLY A 182 -2.76 1.89 -8.91
N LEU A 183 -2.51 0.79 -9.61
CA LEU A 183 -3.00 -0.55 -9.23
C LEU A 183 -2.67 -0.94 -7.78
N SER A 184 -1.57 -0.42 -7.23
CA SER A 184 -1.16 -0.69 -5.85
C SER A 184 -0.60 0.53 -5.10
N SER A 185 -0.88 1.74 -5.59
CA SER A 185 -0.33 3.00 -5.06
C SER A 185 -1.29 4.16 -5.26
N ASN A 186 -1.06 5.27 -4.57
CA ASN A 186 -1.73 6.54 -4.86
C ASN A 186 -0.84 7.41 -5.75
N PHE A 187 -1.46 8.24 -6.59
CA PHE A 187 -0.76 9.11 -7.55
C PHE A 187 -0.82 10.58 -7.14
N PHE A 188 0.28 11.28 -7.38
CA PHE A 188 0.42 12.71 -7.16
C PHE A 188 1.14 13.35 -8.35
N ALA A 189 0.69 14.54 -8.74
CA ALA A 189 1.30 15.35 -9.78
C ALA A 189 1.51 16.79 -9.29
N ILE A 190 2.51 17.47 -9.84
CA ILE A 190 2.85 18.85 -9.49
C ILE A 190 2.73 19.70 -10.75
N LYS A 191 1.84 20.70 -10.68
CA LYS A 191 1.58 21.68 -11.75
C LYS A 191 1.50 23.06 -11.10
N ASP A 192 2.22 24.02 -11.65
CA ASP A 192 2.27 25.42 -11.17
C ASP A 192 2.55 25.57 -9.67
N GLY A 193 3.44 24.73 -9.13
CA GLY A 193 3.82 24.73 -7.71
C GLY A 193 2.78 24.14 -6.75
N GLN A 194 1.67 23.61 -7.27
CA GLN A 194 0.61 22.97 -6.50
C GLN A 194 0.68 21.45 -6.66
N VAL A 195 0.37 20.71 -5.61
CA VAL A 195 0.28 19.25 -5.62
C VAL A 195 -1.16 18.85 -5.88
N PHE A 196 -1.38 18.00 -6.88
CA PHE A 196 -2.66 17.42 -7.25
C PHE A 196 -2.72 15.95 -6.90
N THR A 197 -3.83 15.50 -6.33
CA THR A 197 -4.13 14.08 -6.12
C THR A 197 -5.65 13.88 -6.14
N ALA A 198 -6.10 12.75 -6.68
CA ALA A 198 -7.52 12.42 -6.65
C ALA A 198 -8.03 12.26 -5.21
N GLU A 199 -9.25 12.72 -4.96
CA GLU A 199 -9.94 12.57 -3.67
C GLU A 199 -11.10 11.58 -3.73
N GLU A 200 -11.78 11.51 -4.87
CA GLU A 200 -12.81 10.52 -5.11
C GLU A 200 -12.25 9.36 -5.93
N GLY A 201 -12.94 8.22 -5.95
CA GLY A 201 -12.58 7.12 -6.85
C GLY A 201 -11.24 6.44 -6.54
N VAL A 202 -10.67 6.66 -5.35
CA VAL A 202 -9.35 6.15 -4.94
C VAL A 202 -9.36 5.59 -3.53
N LEU A 203 -8.37 4.76 -3.23
CA LEU A 203 -8.12 4.24 -1.90
C LEU A 203 -7.49 5.32 -1.01
N PHE A 204 -8.02 5.47 0.20
CA PHE A 204 -7.39 6.29 1.24
C PHE A 204 -6.22 5.55 1.87
N GLY A 205 -5.08 5.56 1.16
CA GLY A 205 -3.85 4.90 1.57
C GLY A 205 -3.27 5.49 2.86
N THR A 206 -2.80 4.64 3.77
CA THR A 206 -2.10 5.07 5.00
C THR A 206 -0.88 5.93 4.69
N THR A 207 -0.07 5.54 3.70
CA THR A 207 1.08 6.35 3.27
C THR A 207 0.64 7.64 2.56
N ARG A 208 -0.46 7.61 1.78
CA ARG A 208 -1.05 8.83 1.19
C ARG A 208 -1.45 9.83 2.27
N ALA A 209 -2.09 9.38 3.35
CA ALA A 209 -2.46 10.25 4.47
C ALA A 209 -1.22 10.92 5.07
N PHE A 210 -0.15 10.14 5.34
CA PHE A 210 1.10 10.69 5.82
C PHE A 210 1.70 11.72 4.84
N VAL A 211 1.75 11.43 3.54
CA VAL A 211 2.24 12.37 2.51
C VAL A 211 1.42 13.66 2.47
N ILE A 212 0.10 13.58 2.58
CA ILE A 212 -0.79 14.75 2.65
C ILE A 212 -0.48 15.61 3.89
N ASP A 213 -0.24 14.98 5.03
CA ASP A 213 0.15 15.71 6.25
C ASP A 213 1.49 16.43 6.06
N LEU A 214 2.44 15.81 5.35
CA LEU A 214 3.72 16.45 5.02
C LEU A 214 3.53 17.63 4.06
N ILE A 215 2.68 17.50 3.05
CA ILE A 215 2.35 18.59 2.11
C ILE A 215 1.81 19.79 2.89
N ASN A 216 0.86 19.55 3.80
CA ASN A 216 0.27 20.59 4.66
C ASN A 216 1.31 21.22 5.60
N LYS A 217 2.13 20.39 6.28
CA LYS A 217 3.22 20.86 7.17
C LYS A 217 4.27 21.71 6.45
N LEU A 218 4.45 21.50 5.16
CA LEU A 218 5.39 22.25 4.31
C LEU A 218 4.74 23.46 3.63
N GLU A 219 3.46 23.70 3.91
CA GLU A 219 2.65 24.78 3.34
C GLU A 219 2.65 24.78 1.80
N ILE A 220 2.70 23.58 1.21
CA ILE A 220 2.61 23.40 -0.24
C ILE A 220 1.12 23.37 -0.60
N PRO A 221 0.65 24.18 -1.58
CA PRO A 221 -0.74 24.14 -2.01
C PRO A 221 -1.16 22.74 -2.45
N LEU A 222 -2.24 22.22 -1.88
CA LEU A 222 -2.79 20.90 -2.17
C LEU A 222 -4.16 21.04 -2.82
N VAL A 223 -4.29 20.51 -4.03
CA VAL A 223 -5.55 20.40 -4.75
C VAL A 223 -6.00 18.94 -4.72
N ARG A 224 -7.09 18.68 -4.01
CA ARG A 224 -7.73 17.36 -3.86
C ARG A 224 -8.64 17.05 -5.05
N GLN A 225 -8.09 17.14 -6.25
CA GLN A 225 -8.76 16.84 -7.52
C GLN A 225 -7.78 16.14 -8.46
N PRO A 226 -8.24 15.18 -9.28
CA PRO A 226 -7.39 14.54 -10.28
C PRO A 226 -6.98 15.54 -11.38
N LEU A 227 -5.80 15.35 -11.94
CA LEU A 227 -5.46 15.94 -13.25
C LEU A 227 -5.96 15.04 -14.37
N LYS A 228 -6.20 15.60 -15.55
CA LYS A 228 -6.48 14.79 -16.74
C LYS A 228 -5.19 14.42 -17.44
N LEU A 229 -5.19 13.26 -18.10
CA LEU A 229 -4.08 12.83 -18.96
C LEU A 229 -3.79 13.88 -20.06
N ALA A 230 -4.83 14.58 -20.54
CA ALA A 230 -4.68 15.68 -21.50
C ALA A 230 -3.85 16.86 -20.96
N ASP A 231 -3.78 17.04 -19.65
CA ASP A 231 -3.04 18.13 -18.99
C ASP A 231 -1.58 17.74 -18.70
N LEU A 232 -1.13 16.55 -19.13
CA LEU A 232 0.19 16.01 -18.79
C LEU A 232 1.35 16.90 -19.23
N ALA A 233 1.20 17.66 -20.32
CA ALA A 233 2.19 18.62 -20.79
C ALA A 233 2.47 19.76 -19.79
N GLU A 234 1.54 20.03 -18.88
CA GLU A 234 1.67 21.07 -17.86
C GLU A 234 2.30 20.55 -16.56
N VAL A 235 2.35 19.23 -16.38
CA VAL A 235 2.93 18.57 -15.20
C VAL A 235 4.46 18.74 -15.18
N LYS A 236 4.98 19.22 -14.06
CA LYS A 236 6.42 19.44 -13.84
C LYS A 236 7.08 18.31 -13.08
N GLU A 237 6.36 17.68 -12.16
CA GLU A 237 6.83 16.53 -11.39
C GLU A 237 5.65 15.58 -11.14
N ALA A 238 5.92 14.31 -10.93
CA ALA A 238 4.92 13.37 -10.43
C ALA A 238 5.60 12.30 -9.57
N PHE A 239 4.83 11.68 -8.70
CA PHE A 239 5.29 10.57 -7.88
C PHE A 239 4.13 9.64 -7.52
N ILE A 240 4.44 8.39 -7.24
CA ILE A 240 3.52 7.44 -6.61
C ILE A 240 3.88 7.23 -5.14
N THR A 241 2.89 6.82 -4.34
CA THR A 241 3.13 6.43 -2.96
C THR A 241 2.41 5.16 -2.56
N SER A 242 3.09 4.29 -1.83
CA SER A 242 2.53 3.07 -1.23
C SER A 242 3.37 2.66 -0.03
N THR A 243 2.86 1.72 0.78
CA THR A 243 3.58 1.29 1.97
C THR A 243 4.94 0.67 1.66
N SER A 244 5.10 0.03 0.50
CA SER A 244 6.37 -0.58 0.10
C SER A 244 7.33 0.42 -0.54
N ARG A 245 6.83 1.48 -1.17
CA ARG A 245 7.61 2.41 -2.00
C ARG A 245 7.89 3.77 -1.36
N SER A 246 7.25 4.10 -0.23
CA SER A 246 7.29 5.45 0.34
C SER A 246 6.84 6.49 -0.69
N ILE A 247 7.65 7.51 -1.01
CA ILE A 247 7.44 8.44 -2.13
C ILE A 247 8.41 8.03 -3.25
N LEU A 248 7.90 7.55 -4.38
CA LEU A 248 8.69 7.12 -5.52
C LEU A 248 8.50 8.08 -6.71
N PRO A 249 9.54 8.81 -7.13
CA PRO A 249 9.44 9.75 -8.24
C PRO A 249 9.12 9.07 -9.56
N ILE A 250 8.35 9.74 -10.40
CA ILE A 250 8.06 9.30 -11.77
C ILE A 250 8.89 10.17 -12.73
N ARG A 251 9.59 9.52 -13.66
CA ARG A 251 10.30 10.20 -14.76
C ARG A 251 9.54 10.17 -16.08
N THR A 252 8.64 9.21 -16.26
CA THR A 252 7.95 8.98 -17.52
C THR A 252 6.55 8.43 -17.24
N ILE A 253 5.53 9.02 -17.87
CA ILE A 253 4.15 8.53 -17.89
C ILE A 253 3.82 8.16 -19.34
N ASP A 254 3.55 6.88 -19.58
CA ASP A 254 3.48 6.28 -20.93
C ASP A 254 4.76 6.57 -21.73
N SER A 255 4.64 7.28 -22.86
CA SER A 255 5.76 7.73 -23.69
C SER A 255 6.23 9.15 -23.37
N ASN A 256 5.60 9.83 -22.40
CA ASN A 256 5.85 11.23 -22.09
C ASN A 256 6.86 11.36 -20.94
N ALA A 257 8.07 11.82 -21.26
CA ALA A 257 9.07 12.15 -20.26
C ALA A 257 8.70 13.44 -19.52
N LEU A 258 8.76 13.41 -18.18
CA LEU A 258 8.57 14.60 -17.36
C LEU A 258 9.83 15.49 -17.39
N PRO A 259 9.70 16.81 -17.17
CA PRO A 259 10.82 17.73 -17.17
C PRO A 259 11.90 17.35 -16.14
N LYS A 260 13.17 17.49 -16.52
CA LYS A 260 14.30 17.34 -15.58
C LYS A 260 14.46 18.61 -14.72
N PRO A 261 15.01 18.49 -13.50
CA PRO A 261 15.48 17.25 -12.86
C PRO A 261 14.35 16.38 -12.31
N VAL A 262 14.56 15.05 -12.29
CA VAL A 262 13.72 14.08 -11.57
C VAL A 262 14.57 13.46 -10.45
N PRO A 263 14.08 13.32 -9.21
CA PRO A 263 12.92 14.04 -8.69
C PRO A 263 13.13 15.56 -8.76
N GLY A 264 12.03 16.28 -8.99
CA GLY A 264 12.03 17.74 -8.99
C GLY A 264 12.09 18.31 -7.57
N LEU A 265 11.96 19.63 -7.44
CA LEU A 265 12.17 20.34 -6.19
C LEU A 265 11.12 19.97 -5.14
N VAL A 266 9.85 19.89 -5.53
CA VAL A 266 8.74 19.59 -4.60
C VAL A 266 8.83 18.14 -4.13
N THR A 267 9.04 17.21 -5.05
CA THR A 267 9.18 15.78 -4.76
C THR A 267 10.38 15.52 -3.85
N LYS A 268 11.55 16.14 -4.12
CA LYS A 268 12.74 16.04 -3.24
C LYS A 268 12.45 16.59 -1.84
N LYS A 269 11.76 17.73 -1.74
CA LYS A 269 11.40 18.33 -0.44
C LYS A 269 10.49 17.40 0.36
N LEU A 270 9.51 16.76 -0.30
CA LEU A 270 8.63 15.77 0.31
C LEU A 270 9.36 14.50 0.74
N MET A 271 10.22 13.93 -0.12
CA MET A 271 11.03 12.74 0.22
C MET A 271 11.91 13.00 1.45
N LYS A 272 12.65 14.12 1.46
CA LYS A 272 13.48 14.50 2.60
C LYS A 272 12.66 14.67 3.88
N ARG A 273 11.46 15.26 3.77
CA ARG A 273 10.58 15.45 4.91
C ARG A 273 9.96 14.13 5.38
N PHE A 274 9.65 13.23 4.46
CA PHE A 274 9.16 11.89 4.77
C PHE A 274 10.17 11.15 5.65
N ASP A 275 11.44 11.12 5.24
CA ASP A 275 12.48 10.46 6.03
C ASP A 275 12.69 11.10 7.40
N ALA A 276 12.61 12.43 7.49
CA ALA A 276 12.79 13.17 8.73
C ALA A 276 11.65 12.92 9.75
N ASP A 277 10.40 12.88 9.29
CA ASP A 277 9.22 12.70 10.16
C ASP A 277 8.85 11.22 10.34
N LEU A 278 9.47 10.30 9.60
CA LEU A 278 9.11 8.87 9.62
C LEU A 278 9.20 8.29 11.03
N ALA A 279 10.30 8.53 11.74
CA ALA A 279 10.55 7.94 13.06
C ALA A 279 9.45 8.30 14.08
N ASP A 280 8.91 9.52 13.99
CA ASP A 280 7.85 10.02 14.88
C ASP A 280 6.48 9.40 14.56
N ALA A 281 6.29 8.92 13.32
CA ALA A 281 5.06 8.29 12.85
C ALA A 281 5.11 6.75 12.90
N LEU A 282 6.22 6.18 13.40
CA LEU A 282 6.36 4.74 13.58
C LEU A 282 5.71 4.28 14.88
N GLU A 283 4.77 3.35 14.77
CA GLU A 283 4.16 2.63 15.90
C GLU A 283 4.81 1.25 16.04
N ASP A 284 5.11 0.84 17.27
CA ASP A 284 5.78 -0.44 17.55
C ASP A 284 4.77 -1.55 17.79
N LEU A 285 4.90 -2.68 17.09
CA LEU A 285 4.06 -3.86 17.29
C LEU A 285 4.21 -4.48 18.70
N ARG A 286 5.26 -4.12 19.45
CA ARG A 286 5.55 -4.69 20.78
C ARG A 286 4.96 -3.91 21.95
N ASN A 287 4.55 -2.65 21.72
CA ASN A 287 4.10 -1.72 22.75
C ASN A 287 2.62 -1.43 22.60
#